data_AF-A0A9J7EG97-F1
#
_entry.id   AF-A0A9J7EG97-F1
#
_cell.length_a   1.000
_cell.length_b   1.000
_cell.length_c   1.000
_cell.angle_alpha   90.00
_cell.angle_beta   90.00
_cell.angle_gamma   90.00
#
_symmetry.space_group_name_H-M   'P 1'
#
loop_
_entity.id
_entity.type
_entity.pdbx_description
1 polymer ?
#
loop_
_entity_poly.entity_id
_entity_poly.type
_entity_poly.pdbx_seq_one_letter_code
_entity_poly.pdbx_strand_id
1 'polypeptide(L)'
;MKLVQLFSIRRFSVVFSVKRFKSCVSTMKVFTQKRNPITGSTEWDVQDENYDFHQEIARAGFADMLHDTERNKKYQRALQLAIEKMHSNGKKANVLDIGTGTGLLSIMAVRSGADSVTACEAFKPMAECCAKILEINGVADKIKLIPKRSTDVTVGEDGDMKERANILVTEVFDTELIGEGALSTFAHAHKCLLEPDCIVVPDSAVIYAQVVECPTLWKWNKLNDLSDADLDIVLRTPQKMIDCPGSAAVHDLQLSQLPRNTFRELSDQIPVFYYDWSGRTPIIMKRTVKQDFTVSSTGKAQVVFMWWELNMDTEGRICLSCAPWWTHPDADLASERPQDSVPWRDHWMQAVYYLPQTTTLEKDKEATLISCQDEYSLWFYIETEELKRQSYKRPNCECGVHMALSRTHVSYLNDGRRSKKFLEQLKEEINNESVVLDFNGSSLMGLAAAKLGAKAVYIQESLNLNLGILQDYVSTNKLENVHFITELSDEVLSQVTNVVTDPNFPSAILPWENLKVAYLLYQYRSRLNNCVSAIPSSCEIWAMPVEFQDLHKIAIPLGRCEGIDMAVFDKLVENSSNISDADIEAQPLWEYPCKCRGEPVQLLSIDFANLKPAYAMDGICEVG
;
A
#
# COMPACT_ATOMS: atom_id res chain seq x y z
N MET A 1 -50.47 0.33 -81.73
CA MET A 1 -49.80 -0.42 -82.83
C MET A 1 -48.34 -0.63 -82.42
N LYS A 2 -47.94 -1.90 -82.17
CA LYS A 2 -46.58 -2.50 -82.05
C LYS A 2 -45.50 -1.78 -81.19
N LEU A 3 -45.04 -2.36 -80.06
CA LEU A 3 -43.86 -3.25 -79.93
C LEU A 3 -42.57 -2.60 -80.49
N VAL A 4 -41.49 -2.36 -79.74
CA VAL A 4 -40.52 -3.33 -79.19
C VAL A 4 -39.49 -2.60 -78.30
N GLN A 5 -39.22 -3.14 -77.10
CA GLN A 5 -37.95 -3.35 -76.35
C GLN A 5 -36.71 -2.41 -76.54
N LEU A 6 -35.73 -2.27 -75.63
CA LEU A 6 -35.20 -3.14 -74.58
C LEU A 6 -34.31 -2.29 -73.61
N PHE A 7 -34.55 -2.40 -72.29
CA PHE A 7 -33.57 -2.49 -71.18
C PHE A 7 -32.67 -1.27 -70.83
N SER A 8 -32.35 -0.94 -69.58
CA SER A 8 -32.38 -1.68 -68.31
C SER A 8 -32.30 -0.71 -67.09
N ILE A 9 -33.18 -0.98 -66.10
CA ILE A 9 -32.96 -0.97 -64.64
C ILE A 9 -32.71 0.41 -63.98
N ARG A 10 -33.79 1.15 -63.65
CA ARG A 10 -34.54 1.22 -62.36
C ARG A 10 -33.82 1.97 -61.21
N ARG A 11 -34.11 3.27 -61.14
CA ARG A 11 -34.15 4.08 -59.91
C ARG A 11 -35.17 3.48 -58.93
N PHE A 12 -34.80 3.36 -57.65
CA PHE A 12 -35.76 3.24 -56.55
C PHE A 12 -35.54 4.35 -55.52
N SER A 13 -36.60 5.16 -55.43
CA SER A 13 -37.15 5.96 -54.35
C SER A 13 -36.42 6.03 -53.00
N VAL A 14 -36.16 7.28 -52.61
CA VAL A 14 -35.69 7.72 -51.30
C VAL A 14 -36.66 7.29 -50.20
N VAL A 15 -36.16 6.54 -49.22
CA VAL A 15 -36.79 6.35 -47.91
C VAL A 15 -35.93 7.11 -46.90
N PHE A 16 -36.52 8.10 -46.24
CA PHE A 16 -35.89 8.85 -45.16
C PHE A 16 -35.57 7.92 -43.99
N SER A 17 -34.28 7.60 -43.81
CA SER A 17 -33.77 7.04 -42.56
C SER A 17 -33.41 8.22 -41.66
N VAL A 18 -34.21 8.42 -40.61
CA VAL A 18 -33.90 9.33 -39.52
C VAL A 18 -32.67 8.76 -38.80
N LYS A 19 -31.48 9.27 -39.15
CA LYS A 19 -30.28 9.08 -38.32
C LYS A 19 -30.56 9.75 -36.99
N ARG A 20 -30.83 8.94 -35.96
CA ARG A 20 -30.71 9.33 -34.56
C ARG A 20 -29.29 9.85 -34.38
N PHE A 21 -29.13 11.17 -34.30
CA PHE A 21 -27.92 11.77 -33.77
C PHE A 21 -27.76 11.22 -32.34
N LYS A 22 -26.82 10.29 -32.13
CA LYS A 22 -26.20 10.18 -30.82
C LYS A 22 -25.56 11.53 -30.59
N SER A 23 -26.08 12.32 -29.65
CA SER A 23 -25.33 13.46 -29.14
C SER A 23 -23.99 12.91 -28.67
N CYS A 24 -22.93 13.22 -29.40
CA CYS A 24 -21.58 13.09 -28.90
C CYS A 24 -21.49 14.15 -27.81
N VAL A 25 -21.87 13.78 -26.58
CA VAL A 25 -21.46 14.54 -25.41
C VAL A 25 -19.95 14.39 -25.42
N SER A 26 -19.25 15.46 -25.81
CA SER A 26 -17.82 15.55 -25.55
C SER A 26 -17.67 15.43 -24.04
N THR A 27 -17.29 14.26 -23.54
CA THR A 27 -16.87 14.12 -22.15
C THR A 27 -15.77 15.15 -21.91
N MET A 28 -15.90 15.95 -20.84
CA MET A 28 -14.79 16.84 -20.50
C MET A 28 -13.58 15.97 -20.22
N LYS A 29 -12.42 16.43 -20.64
CA LYS A 29 -11.16 15.77 -20.35
C LYS A 29 -10.40 16.62 -19.36
N VAL A 30 -9.76 15.99 -18.38
CA VAL A 30 -8.93 16.68 -17.38
C VAL A 30 -7.48 16.42 -17.68
N PHE A 31 -6.62 17.41 -17.38
CA PHE A 31 -5.18 17.23 -17.47
C PHE A 31 -4.68 16.77 -16.12
N THR A 32 -4.11 15.57 -16.06
CA THR A 32 -3.44 15.07 -14.85
C THR A 32 -1.93 15.21 -15.03
N GLN A 33 -1.28 15.61 -13.95
CA GLN A 33 0.17 15.70 -13.92
C GLN A 33 0.73 14.29 -13.75
N LYS A 34 1.56 13.84 -14.69
CA LYS A 34 2.28 12.56 -14.61
C LYS A 34 3.77 12.82 -14.58
N ARG A 35 4.49 12.17 -13.68
CA ARG A 35 5.95 12.20 -13.72
C ARG A 35 6.41 11.14 -14.70
N ASN A 36 7.17 11.54 -15.71
CA ASN A 36 7.77 10.61 -16.62
C ASN A 36 8.90 9.84 -15.90
N PRO A 37 8.81 8.51 -15.82
CA PRO A 37 9.79 7.73 -15.07
C PRO A 37 11.16 7.67 -15.75
N ILE A 38 11.22 7.79 -17.07
CA ILE A 38 12.44 7.71 -17.88
C ILE A 38 13.19 9.05 -17.84
N THR A 39 12.51 10.15 -18.15
CA THR A 39 13.13 11.47 -18.21
C THR A 39 13.17 12.15 -16.84
N GLY A 40 12.28 11.77 -15.93
CA GLY A 40 12.09 12.41 -14.62
C GLY A 40 11.29 13.71 -14.66
N SER A 41 10.87 14.19 -15.85
CA SER A 41 10.12 15.43 -16.02
C SER A 41 8.65 15.28 -15.63
N THR A 42 8.05 16.42 -15.31
CA THR A 42 6.59 16.52 -15.22
C THR A 42 6.01 16.63 -16.62
N GLU A 43 5.09 15.75 -16.94
CA GLU A 43 4.27 15.74 -18.15
C GLU A 43 2.78 15.87 -17.80
N TRP A 44 1.98 16.15 -18.82
CA TRP A 44 0.53 16.32 -18.69
C TRP A 44 -0.17 15.31 -19.59
N ASP A 45 -0.93 14.41 -18.96
CA ASP A 45 -1.77 13.45 -19.66
C ASP A 45 -3.21 13.93 -19.68
N VAL A 46 -3.91 13.66 -20.79
CA VAL A 46 -5.32 13.97 -20.94
C VAL A 46 -6.13 12.75 -20.52
N GLN A 47 -6.84 12.86 -19.41
CA GLN A 47 -7.61 11.79 -18.79
C GLN A 47 -9.13 12.06 -18.82
N ASP A 48 -9.90 11.03 -18.50
CA ASP A 48 -11.35 11.12 -18.28
C ASP A 48 -11.69 12.10 -17.15
N GLU A 49 -12.79 12.86 -17.25
CA GLU A 49 -13.23 13.80 -16.20
C GLU A 49 -13.40 13.16 -14.82
N ASN A 50 -13.63 11.85 -14.76
CA ASN A 50 -13.79 11.07 -13.52
C ASN A 50 -12.58 10.16 -13.25
N TYR A 51 -11.39 10.49 -13.79
CA TYR A 51 -10.18 9.68 -13.63
C TYR A 51 -9.86 9.33 -12.17
N ASP A 52 -10.01 10.30 -11.26
CA ASP A 52 -9.76 10.09 -9.83
C ASP A 52 -10.70 9.02 -9.25
N PHE A 53 -11.97 8.99 -9.67
CA PHE A 53 -12.92 7.95 -9.27
C PHE A 53 -12.54 6.58 -9.84
N HIS A 54 -12.08 6.53 -11.08
CA HIS A 54 -11.62 5.27 -11.68
C HIS A 54 -10.40 4.73 -10.92
N GLN A 55 -9.44 5.59 -10.60
CA GLN A 55 -8.27 5.20 -9.81
C GLN A 55 -8.66 4.72 -8.40
N GLU A 56 -9.62 5.38 -7.75
CA GLU A 56 -10.13 4.95 -6.45
C GLU A 56 -10.83 3.59 -6.54
N ILE A 57 -11.72 3.37 -7.51
CA ILE A 57 -12.40 2.08 -7.72
C ILE A 57 -11.41 0.95 -7.97
N ALA A 58 -10.45 1.19 -8.86
CA ALA A 58 -9.46 0.20 -9.26
C ALA A 58 -8.57 -0.23 -8.08
N ARG A 59 -8.30 0.68 -7.13
CA ARG A 59 -7.33 0.49 -6.06
C ARG A 59 -7.94 0.29 -4.68
N ALA A 60 -9.25 0.39 -4.52
CA ALA A 60 -9.91 0.34 -3.22
C ALA A 60 -9.96 -1.07 -2.57
N GLY A 61 -9.28 -2.07 -3.12
CA GLY A 61 -9.20 -3.42 -2.52
C GLY A 61 -10.54 -4.17 -2.45
N PHE A 62 -11.61 -3.61 -3.03
CA PHE A 62 -12.98 -4.15 -2.94
C PHE A 62 -13.08 -5.59 -3.47
N ALA A 63 -12.28 -5.96 -4.47
CA ALA A 63 -12.30 -7.29 -5.05
C ALA A 63 -11.82 -8.36 -4.05
N ASP A 64 -10.65 -8.16 -3.44
CA ASP A 64 -10.12 -9.09 -2.42
C ASP A 64 -11.05 -9.19 -1.21
N MET A 65 -11.55 -8.04 -0.73
CA MET A 65 -12.52 -7.96 0.35
C MET A 65 -13.77 -8.82 0.10
N LEU A 66 -14.22 -8.91 -1.15
CA LEU A 66 -15.38 -9.72 -1.55
C LEU A 66 -15.01 -11.19 -1.81
N HIS A 67 -13.76 -11.51 -2.11
CA HIS A 67 -13.22 -12.88 -2.14
C HIS A 67 -12.89 -13.44 -0.75
N ASP A 68 -12.84 -12.60 0.28
CA ASP A 68 -12.66 -13.02 1.68
C ASP A 68 -13.92 -13.74 2.20
N THR A 69 -13.94 -15.04 1.96
CA THR A 69 -15.03 -15.94 2.34
C THR A 69 -15.19 -16.03 3.87
N GLU A 70 -14.11 -15.88 4.64
CA GLU A 70 -14.19 -15.98 6.10
C GLU A 70 -14.88 -14.74 6.68
N ARG A 71 -14.44 -13.53 6.27
CA ARG A 71 -15.09 -12.26 6.58
C ARG A 71 -16.58 -12.33 6.26
N ASN A 72 -16.91 -12.69 5.03
CA ASN A 72 -18.29 -12.71 4.55
C ASN A 72 -19.18 -13.63 5.39
N LYS A 73 -18.72 -14.85 5.70
CA LYS A 73 -19.47 -15.82 6.52
C LYS A 73 -19.61 -15.39 7.97
N LYS A 74 -18.57 -14.80 8.56
CA LYS A 74 -18.60 -14.31 9.95
C LYS A 74 -19.57 -13.12 10.10
N TYR A 75 -19.56 -12.17 9.16
CA TYR A 75 -20.54 -11.09 9.11
C TYR A 75 -21.97 -11.61 8.92
N GLN A 76 -22.20 -12.53 7.96
CA GLN A 76 -23.52 -13.10 7.74
C GLN A 76 -24.07 -13.79 8.99
N ARG A 77 -23.24 -14.61 9.66
CA ARG A 77 -23.66 -15.34 10.85
C ARG A 77 -23.94 -14.40 12.03
N ALA A 78 -23.12 -13.38 12.23
CA ALA A 78 -23.32 -12.39 13.28
C ALA A 78 -24.59 -11.55 13.06
N LEU A 79 -24.82 -11.09 11.82
CA LEU A 79 -26.06 -10.42 11.42
C LEU A 79 -27.30 -11.27 11.69
N GLN A 80 -27.26 -12.55 11.32
CA GLN A 80 -28.34 -13.48 11.58
C GLN A 80 -28.66 -13.58 13.08
N LEU A 81 -27.64 -13.74 13.92
CA LEU A 81 -27.81 -13.80 15.38
C LEU A 81 -28.37 -12.50 15.96
N ALA A 82 -27.93 -11.34 15.46
CA ALA A 82 -28.43 -10.04 15.89
C ALA A 82 -29.93 -9.87 15.56
N ILE A 83 -30.33 -10.26 14.35
CA ILE A 83 -31.72 -10.21 13.88
C ILE A 83 -32.60 -11.17 14.70
N GLU A 84 -32.18 -12.43 14.84
CA GLU A 84 -32.87 -13.45 15.65
C GLU A 84 -33.08 -12.97 17.09
N LYS A 85 -32.08 -12.31 17.69
CA LYS A 85 -32.15 -11.76 19.04
C LYS A 85 -33.15 -10.61 19.17
N MET A 86 -33.26 -9.74 18.17
CA MET A 86 -34.29 -8.69 18.17
C MET A 86 -35.69 -9.30 18.10
N HIS A 87 -35.90 -10.25 17.19
CA HIS A 87 -37.18 -10.95 17.06
C HIS A 87 -37.55 -11.74 18.31
N SER A 88 -36.61 -12.44 18.94
CA SER A 88 -36.86 -13.18 20.18
C SER A 88 -37.25 -12.27 21.35
N ASN A 89 -36.80 -11.01 21.32
CA ASN A 89 -37.18 -9.97 22.27
C ASN A 89 -38.50 -9.26 21.91
N GLY A 90 -39.21 -9.72 20.87
CA GLY A 90 -40.45 -9.13 20.39
C GLY A 90 -40.27 -7.76 19.72
N LYS A 91 -39.05 -7.40 19.32
CA LYS A 91 -38.71 -6.16 18.60
C LYS A 91 -38.57 -6.44 17.10
N LYS A 92 -38.85 -5.44 16.28
CA LYS A 92 -38.45 -5.46 14.86
C LYS A 92 -36.93 -5.36 14.74
N ALA A 93 -36.36 -5.95 13.71
CA ALA A 93 -34.95 -5.83 13.35
C ALA A 93 -34.77 -4.74 12.27
N ASN A 94 -34.44 -3.53 12.70
CA ASN A 94 -34.19 -2.37 11.84
C ASN A 94 -32.68 -2.18 11.69
N VAL A 95 -32.13 -2.55 10.53
CA VAL A 95 -30.69 -2.58 10.26
C VAL A 95 -30.24 -1.28 9.57
N LEU A 96 -29.15 -0.70 10.06
CA LEU A 96 -28.36 0.31 9.38
C LEU A 96 -27.02 -0.31 8.94
N ASP A 97 -26.70 -0.21 7.66
CA ASP A 97 -25.44 -0.63 7.05
C ASP A 97 -24.63 0.60 6.64
N ILE A 98 -23.53 0.89 7.36
CA ILE A 98 -22.66 2.05 7.10
C ILE A 98 -21.44 1.61 6.30
N GLY A 99 -21.21 2.27 5.15
CA GLY A 99 -20.13 1.89 4.23
C GLY A 99 -20.54 0.66 3.43
N THR A 100 -21.76 0.67 2.88
CA THR A 100 -22.37 -0.54 2.32
C THR A 100 -21.62 -1.09 1.09
N GLY A 101 -20.80 -0.28 0.41
CA GLY A 101 -20.03 -0.68 -0.76
C GLY A 101 -20.95 -1.25 -1.84
N THR A 102 -20.85 -2.56 -2.10
CA THR A 102 -21.70 -3.27 -3.08
C THR A 102 -23.11 -3.61 -2.60
N GLY A 103 -23.42 -3.39 -1.31
CA GLY A 103 -24.67 -3.82 -0.69
C GLY A 103 -24.63 -5.24 -0.12
N LEU A 104 -23.46 -5.90 -0.10
CA LEU A 104 -23.32 -7.28 0.35
C LEU A 104 -23.96 -7.53 1.73
N LEU A 105 -23.59 -6.73 2.73
CA LEU A 105 -24.07 -6.87 4.11
C LEU A 105 -25.55 -6.54 4.23
N SER A 106 -26.03 -5.52 3.51
CA SER A 106 -27.46 -5.21 3.40
C SER A 106 -28.29 -6.35 2.81
N ILE A 107 -27.81 -7.02 1.75
CA ILE A 107 -28.50 -8.18 1.16
C ILE A 107 -28.47 -9.36 2.14
N MET A 108 -27.37 -9.58 2.86
CA MET A 108 -27.28 -10.59 3.92
C MET A 108 -28.30 -10.31 5.03
N ALA A 109 -28.47 -9.06 5.46
CA ALA A 109 -29.47 -8.67 6.46
C ALA A 109 -30.90 -8.97 5.98
N VAL A 110 -31.24 -8.65 4.72
CA VAL A 110 -32.54 -9.01 4.13
C VAL A 110 -32.75 -10.52 4.10
N ARG A 111 -31.74 -11.29 3.68
CA ARG A 111 -31.81 -12.77 3.64
C ARG A 111 -31.97 -13.38 5.03
N SER A 112 -31.41 -12.75 6.06
CA SER A 112 -31.53 -13.14 7.46
C SER A 112 -32.85 -12.71 8.12
N GLY A 113 -33.73 -12.01 7.38
CA GLY A 113 -35.07 -11.67 7.85
C GLY A 113 -35.22 -10.31 8.52
N ALA A 114 -34.31 -9.36 8.29
CA ALA A 114 -34.47 -7.99 8.78
C ALA A 114 -35.82 -7.38 8.35
N ASP A 115 -36.48 -6.64 9.25
CA ASP A 115 -37.77 -5.97 9.00
C ASP A 115 -37.60 -4.72 8.13
N SER A 116 -36.47 -4.02 8.30
CA SER A 116 -36.06 -2.93 7.43
C SER A 116 -34.54 -2.84 7.35
N VAL A 117 -34.03 -2.40 6.19
CA VAL A 117 -32.60 -2.17 5.97
C VAL A 117 -32.42 -0.79 5.35
N THR A 118 -31.60 0.04 5.99
CA THR A 118 -31.10 1.29 5.43
C THR A 118 -29.59 1.17 5.23
N ALA A 119 -29.10 1.50 4.06
CA ALA A 119 -27.70 1.42 3.70
C ALA A 119 -27.18 2.82 3.34
N CYS A 120 -25.96 3.17 3.74
CA CYS A 120 -25.32 4.39 3.25
C CYS A 120 -23.93 4.15 2.66
N GLU A 121 -23.65 4.89 1.59
CA GLU A 121 -22.37 4.89 0.86
C GLU A 121 -22.00 6.33 0.51
N ALA A 122 -20.81 6.76 0.89
CA ALA A 122 -20.32 8.11 0.63
C ALA A 122 -19.79 8.24 -0.80
N PHE A 123 -19.18 7.17 -1.31
CA PHE A 123 -18.54 7.17 -2.61
C PHE A 123 -19.57 6.90 -3.71
N LYS A 124 -19.97 7.98 -4.39
CA LYS A 124 -21.07 7.99 -5.36
C LYS A 124 -21.00 6.88 -6.42
N PRO A 125 -19.86 6.57 -7.07
CA PRO A 125 -19.78 5.47 -8.03
C PRO A 125 -20.15 4.12 -7.41
N MET A 126 -19.74 3.87 -6.16
CA MET A 126 -20.10 2.66 -5.44
C MET A 126 -21.56 2.67 -4.99
N ALA A 127 -22.14 3.81 -4.61
CA ALA A 127 -23.57 3.91 -4.33
C ALA A 127 -24.41 3.57 -5.59
N GLU A 128 -24.01 4.06 -6.76
CA GLU A 128 -24.66 3.72 -8.03
C GLU A 128 -24.48 2.25 -8.42
N CYS A 129 -23.32 1.67 -8.09
CA CYS A 129 -23.04 0.24 -8.23
C CYS A 129 -23.98 -0.59 -7.35
N CYS A 130 -24.06 -0.24 -6.06
CA CYS A 130 -24.94 -0.86 -5.07
C CYS A 130 -26.38 -0.87 -5.56
N ALA A 131 -26.92 0.28 -5.97
CA ALA A 131 -28.30 0.38 -6.46
C ALA A 131 -28.61 -0.65 -7.57
N LYS A 132 -27.70 -0.79 -8.54
CA LYS A 132 -27.83 -1.76 -9.63
C LYS A 132 -27.70 -3.21 -9.14
N ILE A 133 -26.81 -3.49 -8.20
CA ILE A 133 -26.65 -4.82 -7.58
C ILE A 133 -27.94 -5.21 -6.84
N LEU A 134 -28.54 -4.29 -6.09
CA LEU A 134 -29.81 -4.51 -5.40
C LEU A 134 -30.95 -4.82 -6.39
N GLU A 135 -30.99 -4.12 -7.53
CA GLU A 135 -31.98 -4.35 -8.59
C GLU A 135 -31.85 -5.75 -9.21
N ILE A 136 -30.65 -6.14 -9.67
CA ILE A 136 -30.46 -7.44 -10.34
C ILE A 136 -30.65 -8.62 -9.40
N ASN A 137 -30.43 -8.42 -8.10
CA ASN A 137 -30.67 -9.43 -7.06
C ASN A 137 -32.11 -9.39 -6.51
N GLY A 138 -32.98 -8.52 -7.03
CA GLY A 138 -34.41 -8.50 -6.71
C GLY A 138 -34.74 -8.07 -5.29
N VAL A 139 -33.94 -7.17 -4.71
CA VAL A 139 -34.08 -6.70 -3.31
C VAL A 139 -34.05 -5.17 -3.17
N ALA A 140 -34.04 -4.43 -4.28
CA ALA A 140 -34.04 -2.97 -4.28
C ALA A 140 -35.25 -2.33 -3.56
N ASP A 141 -36.40 -3.00 -3.53
CA ASP A 141 -37.59 -2.57 -2.81
C ASP A 141 -37.50 -2.77 -1.29
N LYS A 142 -36.52 -3.54 -0.82
CA LYS A 142 -36.34 -3.92 0.60
C LYS A 142 -35.25 -3.13 1.31
N ILE A 143 -34.37 -2.46 0.56
CA ILE A 143 -33.20 -1.76 1.09
C ILE A 143 -33.27 -0.29 0.67
N LYS A 144 -33.27 0.62 1.65
CA LYS A 144 -33.18 2.07 1.38
C LYS A 144 -31.72 2.49 1.28
N LEU A 145 -31.23 2.76 0.08
CA LEU A 145 -29.88 3.28 -0.13
C LEU A 145 -29.82 4.81 -0.02
N ILE A 146 -28.87 5.32 0.76
CA ILE A 146 -28.60 6.74 0.97
C ILE A 146 -27.18 7.05 0.48
N PRO A 147 -26.99 7.78 -0.63
CA PRO A 147 -25.67 8.14 -1.15
C PRO A 147 -25.06 9.31 -0.37
N LYS A 148 -24.75 9.09 0.91
CA LYS A 148 -24.14 10.05 1.83
C LYS A 148 -23.16 9.35 2.77
N ARG A 149 -22.20 10.12 3.29
CA ARG A 149 -21.43 9.71 4.47
C ARG A 149 -22.37 9.61 5.68
N SER A 150 -22.16 8.62 6.54
CA SER A 150 -22.99 8.39 7.74
C SER A 150 -23.08 9.62 8.65
N THR A 151 -22.03 10.44 8.72
CA THR A 151 -21.99 11.70 9.49
C THR A 151 -22.93 12.79 8.98
N ASP A 152 -23.43 12.65 7.74
CA ASP A 152 -24.36 13.59 7.10
C ASP A 152 -25.80 13.04 7.02
N VAL A 153 -26.01 11.81 7.51
CA VAL A 153 -27.32 11.16 7.57
C VAL A 153 -28.11 11.71 8.76
N THR A 154 -29.39 12.00 8.54
CA THR A 154 -30.27 12.59 9.55
C THR A 154 -31.49 11.71 9.82
N VAL A 155 -32.01 11.75 11.05
CA VAL A 155 -33.23 11.04 11.46
C VAL A 155 -34.37 12.04 11.69
N GLY A 156 -35.55 11.78 11.13
CA GLY A 156 -36.77 12.58 11.31
C GLY A 156 -37.75 12.41 10.15
N GLU A 157 -38.91 13.08 10.22
CA GLU A 157 -39.92 13.01 9.14
C GLU A 157 -39.36 13.50 7.79
N ASP A 158 -38.58 14.57 7.82
CA ASP A 158 -37.87 15.15 6.67
C ASP A 158 -36.42 14.61 6.52
N GLY A 159 -36.04 13.65 7.36
CA GLY A 159 -34.69 13.09 7.41
C GLY A 159 -34.45 12.00 6.38
N ASP A 160 -33.18 11.61 6.25
CA ASP A 160 -32.78 10.47 5.42
C ASP A 160 -33.26 9.14 6.02
N MET A 161 -33.40 9.06 7.34
CA MET A 161 -33.97 7.93 8.08
C MET A 161 -35.24 8.37 8.79
N LYS A 162 -36.30 7.55 8.73
CA LYS A 162 -37.56 7.86 9.42
C LYS A 162 -37.47 7.68 10.92
N GLU A 163 -36.72 6.67 11.34
CA GLU A 163 -36.48 6.31 12.74
C GLU A 163 -35.05 5.81 12.90
N ARG A 164 -34.58 5.75 14.15
CA ARG A 164 -33.26 5.22 14.48
C ARG A 164 -33.23 3.71 14.26
N ALA A 165 -32.08 3.18 13.86
CA ALA A 165 -31.87 1.75 13.71
C ALA A 165 -31.54 1.10 15.06
N ASN A 166 -31.89 -0.18 15.19
CA ASN A 166 -31.58 -0.96 16.39
C ASN A 166 -30.56 -2.07 16.13
N ILE A 167 -30.15 -2.26 14.88
CA ILE A 167 -28.96 -3.05 14.52
C ILE A 167 -28.06 -2.16 13.66
N LEU A 168 -26.80 -2.01 14.04
CA LEU A 168 -25.75 -1.45 13.16
C LEU A 168 -24.92 -2.60 12.63
N VAL A 169 -24.69 -2.63 11.33
CA VAL A 169 -23.58 -3.37 10.72
C VAL A 169 -22.68 -2.40 9.98
N THR A 170 -21.38 -2.57 10.12
CA THR A 170 -20.41 -1.76 9.39
C THR A 170 -19.11 -2.50 9.25
N GLU A 171 -18.44 -2.26 8.13
CA GLU A 171 -17.09 -2.69 7.86
C GLU A 171 -16.36 -1.48 7.28
N VAL A 172 -15.69 -0.74 8.16
CA VAL A 172 -14.96 0.51 7.89
C VAL A 172 -13.61 0.45 8.61
N PHE A 173 -13.00 -0.73 8.55
CA PHE A 173 -11.76 -1.04 9.25
C PHE A 173 -10.65 -1.25 8.22
N ASP A 174 -9.45 -0.78 8.55
CA ASP A 174 -8.24 -1.03 7.77
C ASP A 174 -7.26 -1.92 8.55
N THR A 175 -6.04 -2.08 8.03
CA THR A 175 -4.95 -2.75 8.75
C THR A 175 -4.67 -2.11 10.12
N GLU A 176 -4.88 -0.80 10.31
CA GLU A 176 -4.76 -0.13 11.61
C GLU A 176 -6.03 -0.19 12.49
N LEU A 177 -7.09 -0.88 12.04
CA LEU A 177 -8.46 -0.89 12.57
C LEU A 177 -9.17 0.47 12.44
N ILE A 178 -8.52 1.56 12.85
CA ILE A 178 -9.12 2.88 13.01
C ILE A 178 -8.78 3.86 11.88
N GLY A 179 -7.90 3.51 10.94
CA GLY A 179 -7.33 4.43 9.95
C GLY A 179 -8.34 4.96 8.93
N GLU A 180 -9.45 4.25 8.74
CA GLU A 180 -10.60 4.68 7.91
C GLU A 180 -11.65 5.50 8.69
N GLY A 181 -11.34 5.91 9.92
CA GLY A 181 -12.20 6.79 10.71
C GLY A 181 -13.33 6.06 11.45
N ALA A 182 -13.14 4.77 11.76
CA ALA A 182 -14.09 3.96 12.51
C ALA A 182 -14.60 4.66 13.78
N LEU A 183 -13.72 5.27 14.57
CA LEU A 183 -14.08 5.93 15.84
C LEU A 183 -15.15 7.01 15.66
N SER A 184 -14.96 7.90 14.68
CA SER A 184 -15.90 8.98 14.39
C SER A 184 -17.20 8.47 13.79
N THR A 185 -17.13 7.43 12.95
CA THR A 185 -18.30 6.75 12.39
C THR A 185 -19.19 6.15 13.49
N PHE A 186 -18.63 5.35 14.39
CA PHE A 186 -19.37 4.75 15.50
C PHE A 186 -19.88 5.82 16.49
N ALA A 187 -19.07 6.82 16.83
CA ALA A 187 -19.48 7.89 17.75
C ALA A 187 -20.66 8.69 17.20
N HIS A 188 -20.64 9.02 15.90
CA HIS A 188 -21.76 9.69 15.26
C HIS A 188 -23.00 8.79 15.19
N ALA A 189 -22.84 7.52 14.80
CA ALA A 189 -23.95 6.58 14.68
C ALA A 189 -24.72 6.44 16.01
N HIS A 190 -24.01 6.20 17.12
CA HIS A 190 -24.63 6.14 18.46
C HIS A 190 -25.36 7.43 18.83
N LYS A 191 -24.73 8.58 18.57
CA LYS A 191 -25.33 9.88 18.91
C LYS A 191 -26.58 10.18 18.07
N CYS A 192 -26.55 9.88 16.79
CA CYS A 192 -27.50 10.45 15.82
C CYS A 192 -28.43 9.41 15.17
N LEU A 193 -27.99 8.17 14.98
CA LEU A 193 -28.62 7.21 14.07
C LEU A 193 -29.16 5.95 14.76
N LEU A 194 -28.65 5.61 15.95
CA LEU A 194 -28.97 4.36 16.64
C LEU A 194 -29.85 4.54 17.87
N GLU A 195 -30.67 3.52 18.16
CA GLU A 195 -31.37 3.38 19.43
C GLU A 195 -30.40 3.06 20.59
N PRO A 196 -30.72 3.45 21.84
CA PRO A 196 -29.85 3.18 23.00
C PRO A 196 -29.52 1.70 23.25
N ASP A 197 -30.45 0.78 22.96
CA ASP A 197 -30.29 -0.67 23.17
C ASP A 197 -29.96 -1.42 21.86
N CYS A 198 -29.28 -0.76 20.93
CA CYS A 198 -28.93 -1.36 19.65
C CYS A 198 -27.94 -2.53 19.79
N ILE A 199 -27.93 -3.43 18.81
CA ILE A 199 -26.88 -4.43 18.61
C ILE A 199 -25.96 -3.92 17.51
N VAL A 200 -24.64 -4.06 17.70
CA VAL A 200 -23.65 -3.64 16.71
C VAL A 200 -22.87 -4.86 16.24
N VAL A 201 -22.64 -4.94 14.93
CA VAL A 201 -21.85 -5.99 14.27
C VAL A 201 -20.72 -5.31 13.49
N PRO A 202 -19.46 -5.44 13.91
CA PRO A 202 -18.98 -6.17 15.10
C PRO A 202 -19.34 -5.49 16.44
N ASP A 203 -19.45 -6.27 17.52
CA ASP A 203 -19.82 -5.79 18.88
C ASP A 203 -18.66 -5.08 19.57
N SER A 204 -17.44 -5.61 19.41
CA SER A 204 -16.22 -5.04 19.97
C SER A 204 -14.98 -5.42 19.18
N ALA A 205 -13.87 -4.76 19.47
CA ALA A 205 -12.56 -5.04 18.86
C ALA A 205 -11.43 -4.95 19.87
N VAL A 206 -10.36 -5.70 19.61
CA VAL A 206 -9.11 -5.63 20.39
C VAL A 206 -7.93 -5.48 19.42
N ILE A 207 -7.11 -4.45 19.63
CA ILE A 207 -5.79 -4.36 19.01
C ILE A 207 -4.79 -5.07 19.90
N TYR A 208 -4.00 -5.95 19.29
CA TYR A 208 -2.87 -6.64 19.89
C TYR A 208 -1.55 -6.06 19.39
N ALA A 209 -0.55 -6.07 20.27
CA ALA A 209 0.81 -5.70 19.94
C ALA A 209 1.78 -6.78 20.42
N GLN A 210 2.89 -6.97 19.71
CA GLN A 210 3.95 -7.89 20.08
C GLN A 210 5.31 -7.22 19.89
N VAL A 211 6.11 -7.17 20.95
CA VAL A 211 7.45 -6.55 20.93
C VAL A 211 8.45 -7.56 20.40
N VAL A 212 9.21 -7.17 19.37
CA VAL A 212 10.14 -8.08 18.69
C VAL A 212 11.51 -7.45 18.45
N GLU A 213 12.54 -8.29 18.49
CA GLU A 213 13.82 -8.03 17.84
C GLU A 213 13.70 -8.52 16.40
N CYS A 214 13.83 -7.64 15.40
CA CYS A 214 13.83 -8.01 13.98
C CYS A 214 14.85 -7.17 13.21
N PRO A 215 16.10 -7.65 13.08
CA PRO A 215 17.14 -6.90 12.38
C PRO A 215 16.81 -6.64 10.90
N THR A 216 16.06 -7.53 10.25
CA THR A 216 15.63 -7.36 8.85
C THR A 216 14.76 -6.13 8.70
N LEU A 217 13.64 -6.06 9.44
CA LEU A 217 12.74 -4.90 9.38
C LEU A 217 13.40 -3.65 9.93
N TRP A 218 14.23 -3.76 10.97
CA TRP A 218 14.97 -2.62 11.51
C TRP A 218 15.83 -1.92 10.45
N LYS A 219 16.42 -2.66 9.50
CA LYS A 219 17.16 -2.11 8.35
C LYS A 219 16.27 -1.42 7.31
N TRP A 220 14.95 -1.57 7.35
CA TRP A 220 14.04 -0.87 6.44
C TRP A 220 13.66 0.50 7.00
N ASN A 221 14.00 0.75 8.27
CA ASN A 221 13.81 2.04 8.94
C ASN A 221 15.14 2.73 9.27
N LYS A 222 16.15 2.03 9.77
CA LYS A 222 17.44 2.64 10.14
C LYS A 222 18.49 2.43 9.07
N LEU A 223 19.23 3.47 8.73
CA LEU A 223 20.40 3.40 7.86
C LEU A 223 21.62 2.86 8.63
N ASN A 224 22.37 1.96 8.00
CA ASN A 224 23.64 1.45 8.50
C ASN A 224 24.81 2.21 7.88
N ASP A 225 25.98 2.11 8.50
CA ASP A 225 27.24 2.48 7.84
C ASP A 225 27.42 1.64 6.56
N LEU A 226 28.02 2.27 5.54
CA LEU A 226 28.39 1.59 4.31
C LEU A 226 29.76 0.94 4.51
N SER A 227 29.79 -0.39 4.50
CA SER A 227 31.03 -1.18 4.64
C SER A 227 31.35 -2.01 3.41
N ASP A 228 32.63 -2.23 3.17
CA ASP A 228 33.12 -3.05 2.06
C ASP A 228 33.17 -4.56 2.40
N ALA A 229 33.77 -5.35 1.52
CA ALA A 229 33.93 -6.79 1.68
C ALA A 229 34.75 -7.17 2.91
N ASP A 230 35.75 -6.35 3.27
CA ASP A 230 36.66 -6.53 4.41
C ASP A 230 36.05 -6.02 5.73
N LEU A 231 34.82 -5.50 5.69
CA LEU A 231 34.08 -4.89 6.79
C LEU A 231 34.65 -3.52 7.23
N ASP A 232 35.52 -2.92 6.41
CA ASP A 232 35.97 -1.56 6.63
C ASP A 232 34.83 -0.60 6.29
N ILE A 233 34.66 0.41 7.16
CA ILE A 233 33.64 1.43 6.98
C ILE A 233 34.11 2.42 5.92
N VAL A 234 33.44 2.42 4.78
CA VAL A 234 33.65 3.38 3.69
C VAL A 234 32.94 4.70 4.03
N LEU A 235 31.63 4.65 4.32
CA LEU A 235 30.87 5.83 4.74
C LEU A 235 30.20 5.60 6.09
N ARG A 236 30.38 6.57 6.99
CA ARG A 236 29.63 6.68 8.24
C ARG A 236 28.29 7.36 8.01
N THR A 237 27.25 6.80 8.59
CA THR A 237 25.92 7.37 8.56
C THR A 237 25.82 8.56 9.52
N PRO A 238 25.25 9.70 9.09
CA PRO A 238 25.05 10.86 9.96
C PRO A 238 24.25 10.51 11.22
N GLN A 239 24.71 11.01 12.37
CA GLN A 239 24.11 10.68 13.68
C GLN A 239 22.61 10.98 13.74
N LYS A 240 22.16 12.09 13.15
CA LYS A 240 20.74 12.44 13.10
C LYS A 240 19.88 11.41 12.35
N MET A 241 20.44 10.67 11.41
CA MET A 241 19.75 9.60 10.68
C MET A 241 19.67 8.31 11.50
N ILE A 242 20.72 8.02 12.29
CA ILE A 242 20.75 6.91 13.25
C ILE A 242 19.69 7.11 14.34
N ASP A 243 19.60 8.34 14.87
CA ASP A 243 18.70 8.68 15.97
C ASP A 243 17.25 8.91 15.53
N CYS A 244 17.00 9.13 14.24
CA CYS A 244 15.67 9.46 13.73
C CYS A 244 14.66 8.32 13.95
N PRO A 245 13.47 8.57 14.53
CA PRO A 245 12.53 7.51 14.84
C PRO A 245 11.99 6.78 13.61
N GLY A 246 11.93 7.44 12.45
CA GLY A 246 11.39 6.87 11.22
C GLY A 246 10.23 7.66 10.64
N SER A 247 9.56 7.05 9.65
CA SER A 247 8.27 7.54 9.15
C SER A 247 7.15 7.28 10.15
N ALA A 248 6.21 8.22 10.24
CA ALA A 248 4.99 8.10 11.04
C ALA A 248 3.88 7.35 10.31
N ALA A 249 4.05 7.04 9.02
CA ALA A 249 3.11 6.23 8.24
C ALA A 249 3.11 4.78 8.74
N VAL A 250 1.99 4.09 8.63
CA VAL A 250 1.94 2.64 8.89
C VAL A 250 2.82 1.86 7.92
N HIS A 251 3.32 0.72 8.36
CA HIS A 251 3.95 -0.29 7.52
C HIS A 251 3.11 -1.55 7.58
N ASP A 252 2.11 -1.60 6.72
CA ASP A 252 1.31 -2.78 6.42
C ASP A 252 2.19 -3.86 5.76
N LEU A 253 2.01 -5.10 6.19
CA LEU A 253 2.82 -6.23 5.77
C LEU A 253 2.06 -7.55 5.93
N GLN A 254 2.23 -8.47 4.98
CA GLN A 254 1.84 -9.88 5.16
C GLN A 254 2.79 -10.53 6.17
N LEU A 255 2.64 -10.24 7.48
CA LEU A 255 3.55 -10.74 8.52
C LEU A 255 3.64 -12.27 8.53
N SER A 256 2.58 -12.97 8.10
CA SER A 256 2.58 -14.42 7.91
C SER A 256 3.68 -14.94 6.98
N GLN A 257 4.20 -14.12 6.07
CA GLN A 257 5.32 -14.47 5.18
C GLN A 257 6.69 -14.05 5.70
N LEU A 258 6.77 -13.30 6.80
CA LEU A 258 8.06 -12.94 7.39
C LEU A 258 8.74 -14.22 7.95
N PRO A 259 9.95 -14.58 7.51
CA PRO A 259 10.57 -15.83 7.94
C PRO A 259 10.82 -15.84 9.45
N ARG A 260 10.37 -16.89 10.14
CA ARG A 260 10.45 -17.04 11.60
C ARG A 260 11.85 -16.91 12.21
N ASN A 261 12.89 -17.19 11.43
CA ASN A 261 14.29 -17.06 11.84
C ASN A 261 14.84 -15.63 11.73
N THR A 262 14.07 -14.68 11.19
CA THR A 262 14.47 -13.27 11.02
C THR A 262 14.06 -12.38 12.18
N PHE A 263 13.28 -12.90 13.13
CA PHE A 263 12.86 -12.17 14.30
C PHE A 263 12.80 -13.06 15.55
N ARG A 264 12.68 -12.40 16.70
CA ARG A 264 12.56 -13.02 18.01
C ARG A 264 11.54 -12.25 18.83
N GLU A 265 10.53 -12.94 19.32
CA GLU A 265 9.56 -12.39 20.25
C GLU A 265 10.21 -12.06 21.59
N LEU A 266 10.01 -10.83 22.04
CA LEU A 266 10.42 -10.36 23.37
C LEU A 266 9.21 -10.27 24.32
N SER A 267 7.99 -10.39 23.78
CA SER A 267 6.74 -10.49 24.52
C SER A 267 5.82 -11.52 23.88
N ASP A 268 4.87 -12.03 24.66
CA ASP A 268 3.65 -12.62 24.12
C ASP A 268 2.80 -11.53 23.45
N GLN A 269 1.63 -11.91 22.90
CA GLN A 269 0.69 -10.91 22.38
C GLN A 269 0.07 -10.10 23.53
N ILE A 270 0.18 -8.78 23.45
CA ILE A 270 -0.29 -7.84 24.46
C ILE A 270 -1.58 -7.17 23.95
N PRO A 271 -2.73 -7.33 24.62
CA PRO A 271 -3.92 -6.56 24.26
C PRO A 271 -3.72 -5.09 24.67
N VAL A 272 -3.67 -4.19 23.69
CA VAL A 272 -3.35 -2.78 23.94
C VAL A 272 -4.57 -1.88 23.95
N PHE A 273 -5.50 -2.06 23.01
CA PHE A 273 -6.70 -1.23 22.92
C PHE A 273 -7.94 -2.10 22.78
N TYR A 274 -8.86 -1.96 23.73
CA TYR A 274 -10.22 -2.51 23.63
C TYR A 274 -11.18 -1.41 23.16
N TYR A 275 -12.03 -1.74 22.19
CA TYR A 275 -13.09 -0.88 21.68
C TYR A 275 -14.44 -1.59 21.86
N ASP A 276 -15.35 -0.91 22.54
CA ASP A 276 -16.73 -1.33 22.70
C ASP A 276 -17.59 -0.61 21.67
N TRP A 277 -17.89 -1.28 20.56
CA TRP A 277 -18.69 -0.68 19.50
C TRP A 277 -20.18 -0.67 19.84
N SER A 278 -20.61 -1.40 20.88
CA SER A 278 -22.00 -1.40 21.35
C SER A 278 -22.45 -0.07 21.96
N GLY A 279 -21.53 0.86 22.25
CA GLY A 279 -21.84 2.18 22.80
C GLY A 279 -22.09 2.21 24.30
N ARG A 280 -21.89 1.08 25.01
CA ARG A 280 -22.01 1.03 26.48
C ARG A 280 -20.90 1.80 27.18
N THR A 281 -19.75 1.96 26.52
CA THR A 281 -18.66 2.83 26.97
C THR A 281 -18.37 3.94 25.96
N PRO A 282 -17.89 5.12 26.41
CA PRO A 282 -17.57 6.21 25.50
C PRO A 282 -16.42 5.87 24.56
N ILE A 283 -16.56 6.24 23.29
CA ILE A 283 -15.48 6.15 22.31
C ILE A 283 -14.48 7.28 22.58
N ILE A 284 -13.23 6.91 22.86
CA ILE A 284 -12.15 7.84 23.17
C ILE A 284 -11.30 8.07 21.92
N MET A 285 -11.32 9.30 21.40
CA MET A 285 -10.61 9.68 20.16
C MET A 285 -9.09 9.76 20.30
N LYS A 286 -8.58 9.92 21.53
CA LYS A 286 -7.14 10.02 21.79
C LYS A 286 -6.83 9.48 23.16
N ARG A 287 -5.93 8.49 23.24
CA ARG A 287 -5.53 7.89 24.51
C ARG A 287 -4.13 7.29 24.45
N THR A 288 -3.53 7.17 25.63
CA THR A 288 -2.30 6.44 25.87
C THR A 288 -2.56 5.43 26.97
N VAL A 289 -2.10 4.20 26.76
CA VAL A 289 -2.25 3.09 27.69
C VAL A 289 -0.86 2.51 27.98
N LYS A 290 -0.73 1.93 29.17
CA LYS A 290 0.51 1.30 29.63
C LYS A 290 0.20 -0.16 29.94
N GLN A 291 0.89 -1.07 29.30
CA GLN A 291 0.78 -2.51 29.53
C GLN A 291 2.10 -3.06 30.02
N ASP A 292 2.14 -3.48 31.28
CA ASP A 292 3.28 -4.20 31.83
C ASP A 292 3.27 -5.63 31.28
N PHE A 293 4.46 -6.14 30.96
CA PHE A 293 4.65 -7.52 30.51
C PHE A 293 6.01 -8.05 30.99
N THR A 294 6.04 -9.36 31.24
CA THR A 294 7.28 -10.08 31.50
C THR A 294 7.94 -10.43 30.17
N VAL A 295 9.23 -10.12 30.04
CA VAL A 295 10.00 -10.33 28.80
C VAL A 295 10.20 -11.82 28.52
N SER A 296 9.67 -12.31 27.40
CA SER A 296 9.70 -13.73 27.02
C SER A 296 11.08 -14.22 26.57
N SER A 297 11.89 -13.33 25.99
CA SER A 297 13.28 -13.63 25.55
C SER A 297 14.18 -12.41 25.65
N THR A 298 15.48 -12.64 25.93
CA THR A 298 16.48 -11.56 25.90
C THR A 298 16.75 -11.14 24.47
N GLY A 299 16.72 -9.83 24.21
CA GLY A 299 16.97 -9.23 22.89
C GLY A 299 16.78 -7.72 22.86
N LYS A 300 17.01 -7.10 21.71
CA LYS A 300 16.80 -5.67 21.48
C LYS A 300 15.37 -5.42 21.02
N ALA A 301 14.59 -4.70 21.82
CA ALA A 301 13.30 -4.18 21.39
C ALA A 301 13.51 -3.19 20.25
N GLN A 302 13.07 -3.56 19.05
CA GLN A 302 13.27 -2.79 17.82
C GLN A 302 11.94 -2.44 17.18
N VAL A 303 11.05 -3.43 17.10
CA VAL A 303 9.83 -3.38 16.31
C VAL A 303 8.66 -3.83 17.17
N VAL A 304 7.47 -3.31 16.85
CA VAL A 304 6.19 -3.77 17.38
C VAL A 304 5.37 -4.29 16.21
N PHE A 305 5.02 -5.58 16.24
CA PHE A 305 3.98 -6.13 15.36
C PHE A 305 2.62 -5.80 15.94
N MET A 306 1.67 -5.46 15.08
CA MET A 306 0.32 -5.07 15.46
C MET A 306 -0.69 -5.76 14.54
N TRP A 307 -1.79 -6.20 15.13
CA TRP A 307 -2.97 -6.72 14.44
C TRP A 307 -4.19 -6.50 15.34
N TRP A 308 -5.38 -6.85 14.84
CA TRP A 308 -6.60 -6.74 15.61
C TRP A 308 -7.50 -7.96 15.46
N GLU A 309 -8.45 -8.06 16.39
CA GLU A 309 -9.54 -9.04 16.38
C GLU A 309 -10.87 -8.32 16.56
N LEU A 310 -11.90 -8.80 15.86
CA LEU A 310 -13.28 -8.39 16.04
C LEU A 310 -14.05 -9.49 16.75
N ASN A 311 -14.74 -9.11 17.82
CA ASN A 311 -15.84 -9.90 18.33
C ASN A 311 -17.11 -9.53 17.55
N MET A 312 -17.62 -10.47 16.77
CA MET A 312 -18.71 -10.19 15.84
C MET A 312 -20.10 -10.23 16.50
N ASP A 313 -20.26 -10.85 17.68
CA ASP A 313 -21.55 -10.99 18.34
C ASP A 313 -21.54 -10.66 19.84
N THR A 314 -22.71 -10.34 20.38
CA THR A 314 -22.85 -9.89 21.78
C THR A 314 -22.46 -10.94 22.85
N GLU A 315 -22.21 -12.19 22.43
CA GLU A 315 -21.85 -13.30 23.32
C GLU A 315 -20.37 -13.72 23.20
N GLY A 316 -19.57 -13.12 22.31
CA GLY A 316 -18.15 -13.48 22.20
C GLY A 316 -17.89 -14.81 21.49
N ARG A 317 -18.83 -15.30 20.67
CA ARG A 317 -18.77 -16.64 20.06
C ARG A 317 -18.10 -16.64 18.69
N ILE A 318 -18.09 -15.50 18.01
CA ILE A 318 -17.57 -15.37 16.65
C ILE A 318 -16.43 -14.36 16.68
N CYS A 319 -15.20 -14.85 16.55
CA CYS A 319 -14.00 -14.02 16.42
C CYS A 319 -13.58 -13.96 14.94
N LEU A 320 -13.32 -12.76 14.42
CA LEU A 320 -12.61 -12.53 13.16
C LEU A 320 -11.24 -11.96 13.53
N SER A 321 -10.16 -12.67 13.20
CA SER A 321 -8.81 -12.30 13.63
C SER A 321 -7.93 -11.98 12.42
N CYS A 322 -7.15 -10.90 12.54
CA CYS A 322 -6.07 -10.55 11.61
C CYS A 322 -4.70 -10.97 12.15
N ALA A 323 -4.65 -11.83 13.16
CA ALA A 323 -3.40 -12.30 13.74
C ALA A 323 -2.55 -13.08 12.71
N PRO A 324 -1.21 -12.97 12.76
CA PRO A 324 -0.34 -13.81 11.97
C PRO A 324 -0.44 -15.28 12.44
N TRP A 325 -0.11 -16.23 11.57
CA TRP A 325 -0.39 -17.66 11.81
C TRP A 325 0.17 -18.24 13.12
N TRP A 326 1.24 -17.69 13.69
CA TRP A 326 1.84 -18.20 14.94
C TRP A 326 1.05 -17.83 16.20
N THR A 327 0.13 -16.86 16.10
CA THR A 327 -0.77 -16.43 17.18
C THR A 327 -2.23 -16.46 16.78
N HIS A 328 -2.56 -16.82 15.53
CA HIS A 328 -3.92 -16.86 15.05
C HIS A 328 -4.75 -17.95 15.75
N PRO A 329 -5.97 -17.63 16.24
CA PRO A 329 -6.76 -18.56 17.05
C PRO A 329 -7.16 -19.84 16.31
N ASP A 330 -7.37 -19.75 15.00
CA ASP A 330 -7.77 -20.89 14.15
C ASP A 330 -6.58 -21.59 13.47
N ALA A 331 -5.32 -21.21 13.75
CA ALA A 331 -4.16 -21.83 13.09
C ALA A 331 -3.89 -23.26 13.58
N ASP A 332 -3.67 -24.18 12.63
CA ASP A 332 -3.15 -25.51 12.92
C ASP A 332 -1.62 -25.48 13.03
N LEU A 333 -1.13 -25.16 14.23
CA LEU A 333 0.30 -25.11 14.53
C LEU A 333 1.01 -26.48 14.44
N ALA A 334 0.27 -27.58 14.37
CA ALA A 334 0.83 -28.92 14.20
C ALA A 334 1.04 -29.28 12.71
N SER A 335 0.48 -28.51 11.78
CA SER A 335 0.67 -28.67 10.34
C SER A 335 2.12 -28.39 9.91
N GLU A 336 2.56 -29.01 8.81
CA GLU A 336 3.85 -28.67 8.18
C GLU A 336 3.86 -27.24 7.63
N ARG A 337 2.68 -26.71 7.27
CA ARG A 337 2.49 -25.34 6.80
C ARG A 337 1.35 -24.67 7.57
N PRO A 338 1.57 -24.25 8.84
CA PRO A 338 0.54 -23.59 9.64
C PRO A 338 -0.02 -22.33 8.97
N GLN A 339 0.81 -21.62 8.21
CA GLN A 339 0.40 -20.44 7.44
C GLN A 339 -0.68 -20.72 6.37
N ASP A 340 -0.85 -21.97 5.94
CA ASP A 340 -1.91 -22.34 4.99
C ASP A 340 -3.25 -22.66 5.69
N SER A 341 -3.24 -22.76 7.02
CA SER A 341 -4.46 -23.04 7.81
C SER A 341 -5.24 -21.77 8.17
N VAL A 342 -4.62 -20.60 8.01
CA VAL A 342 -5.27 -19.31 8.27
C VAL A 342 -5.83 -18.71 6.99
N PRO A 343 -6.98 -18.01 7.05
CA PRO A 343 -7.53 -17.34 5.87
C PRO A 343 -6.62 -16.21 5.38
N TRP A 344 -6.28 -16.24 4.10
CA TRP A 344 -5.54 -15.17 3.45
C TRP A 344 -6.49 -14.05 2.98
N ARG A 345 -6.00 -12.81 3.08
CA ARG A 345 -6.62 -11.59 2.56
C ARG A 345 -5.52 -10.51 2.40
N ASP A 346 -5.82 -9.47 1.64
CA ASP A 346 -4.90 -8.37 1.34
C ASP A 346 -5.43 -6.99 1.78
N HIS A 347 -6.75 -6.79 1.74
CA HIS A 347 -7.39 -5.56 2.22
C HIS A 347 -7.16 -5.32 3.74
N TRP A 348 -6.94 -6.39 4.51
CA TRP A 348 -6.46 -6.32 5.88
C TRP A 348 -5.21 -7.17 6.04
N MET A 349 -4.18 -6.56 6.60
CA MET A 349 -2.91 -7.22 6.86
C MET A 349 -2.57 -7.10 8.35
N GLN A 350 -1.29 -7.19 8.66
CA GLN A 350 -0.75 -6.78 9.95
C GLN A 350 0.09 -5.52 9.76
N ALA A 351 0.35 -4.80 10.85
CA ALA A 351 1.18 -3.60 10.82
C ALA A 351 2.49 -3.78 11.60
N VAL A 352 3.50 -3.06 11.15
CA VAL A 352 4.84 -3.01 11.73
C VAL A 352 5.14 -1.57 12.16
N TYR A 353 5.43 -1.37 13.44
CA TYR A 353 5.88 -0.09 13.99
C TYR A 353 7.32 -0.18 14.47
N TYR A 354 8.06 0.91 14.28
CA TYR A 354 9.44 1.00 14.69
C TYR A 354 9.53 1.76 16.00
N LEU A 355 10.19 1.17 17.01
CA LEU A 355 10.45 1.88 18.25
C LEU A 355 11.45 3.03 17.98
N PRO A 356 11.23 4.23 18.54
CA PRO A 356 12.11 5.37 18.30
C PRO A 356 13.58 5.11 18.64
N GLN A 357 13.80 4.28 19.66
CA GLN A 357 15.11 3.89 20.16
C GLN A 357 15.09 2.41 20.51
N THR A 358 16.22 1.74 20.32
CA THR A 358 16.36 0.34 20.74
C THR A 358 16.67 0.27 22.23
N THR A 359 16.07 -0.71 22.90
CA THR A 359 16.38 -1.01 24.30
C THR A 359 16.59 -2.50 24.46
N THR A 360 17.67 -2.91 25.12
CA THR A 360 17.89 -4.31 25.44
C THR A 360 16.94 -4.72 26.57
N LEU A 361 16.10 -5.70 26.30
CA LEU A 361 15.25 -6.34 27.28
C LEU A 361 15.88 -7.67 27.69
N GLU A 362 15.87 -7.96 28.98
CA GLU A 362 16.36 -9.22 29.54
C GLU A 362 15.20 -10.11 29.90
N LYS A 363 15.32 -11.39 29.57
CA LYS A 363 14.30 -12.41 29.86
C LYS A 363 13.93 -12.40 31.35
N ASP A 364 12.64 -12.61 31.62
CA ASP A 364 12.07 -12.70 32.97
C ASP A 364 12.11 -11.38 33.77
N LYS A 365 12.55 -10.26 33.16
CA LYS A 365 12.37 -8.91 33.70
C LYS A 365 11.06 -8.30 33.23
N GLU A 366 10.57 -7.33 34.00
CA GLU A 366 9.39 -6.53 33.64
C GLU A 366 9.76 -5.38 32.69
N ALA A 367 8.90 -5.14 31.72
CA ALA A 367 8.93 -3.99 30.83
C ALA A 367 7.50 -3.47 30.62
N THR A 368 7.37 -2.22 30.20
CA THR A 368 6.06 -1.62 29.92
C THR A 368 5.99 -1.21 28.45
N LEU A 369 5.01 -1.74 27.73
CA LEU A 369 4.63 -1.24 26.41
C LEU A 369 3.72 -0.02 26.58
N ILE A 370 4.12 1.11 26.01
CA ILE A 370 3.32 2.33 25.96
C ILE A 370 2.69 2.42 24.58
N SER A 371 1.38 2.21 24.52
CA SER A 371 0.63 2.25 23.27
C SER A 371 -0.16 3.56 23.21
N CYS A 372 0.00 4.29 22.11
CA CYS A 372 -0.63 5.59 21.92
C CYS A 372 -1.50 5.56 20.67
N GLN A 373 -2.59 6.31 20.74
CA GLN A 373 -3.59 6.39 19.70
C GLN A 373 -4.10 7.84 19.58
N ASP A 374 -4.26 8.33 18.35
CA ASP A 374 -5.17 9.42 18.01
C ASP A 374 -6.39 8.90 17.23
N GLU A 375 -7.10 9.77 16.51
CA GLU A 375 -8.34 9.35 15.83
C GLU A 375 -8.08 8.33 14.71
N TYR A 376 -6.90 8.36 14.09
CA TYR A 376 -6.59 7.62 12.86
C TYR A 376 -5.29 6.81 12.93
N SER A 377 -4.47 6.95 13.98
CA SER A 377 -3.12 6.40 13.96
C SER A 377 -2.65 5.89 15.32
N LEU A 378 -1.72 4.93 15.27
CA LEU A 378 -1.08 4.33 16.42
C LEU A 378 0.43 4.64 16.47
N TRP A 379 1.02 4.62 17.67
CA TRP A 379 2.48 4.62 17.85
C TRP A 379 2.87 4.06 19.23
N PHE A 380 4.12 3.59 19.35
CA PHE A 380 4.55 2.78 20.49
C PHE A 380 5.88 3.24 21.10
N TYR A 381 6.04 2.99 22.41
CA TYR A 381 7.30 3.09 23.13
C TYR A 381 7.49 1.93 24.09
N ILE A 382 8.73 1.73 24.51
CA ILE A 382 9.08 0.82 25.60
C ILE A 382 9.62 1.63 26.78
N GLU A 383 9.17 1.28 27.98
CA GLU A 383 9.74 1.71 29.26
C GLU A 383 10.30 0.52 30.03
N THR A 384 11.34 0.78 30.81
CA THR A 384 11.91 -0.15 31.79
C THR A 384 12.12 0.62 33.09
N GLU A 385 12.63 -0.03 34.15
CA GLU A 385 13.01 0.69 35.37
C GLU A 385 14.01 1.83 35.10
N GLU A 386 14.94 1.60 34.17
CA GLU A 386 16.02 2.52 33.81
C GLU A 386 15.61 3.53 32.71
N LEU A 387 14.61 3.18 31.89
CA LEU A 387 14.14 3.99 30.78
C LEU A 387 12.70 4.45 31.00
N LYS A 388 12.53 5.69 31.45
CA LYS A 388 11.21 6.34 31.58
C LYS A 388 11.15 7.60 30.73
N ARG A 389 10.00 7.83 30.09
CA ARG A 389 9.80 9.00 29.23
C ARG A 389 8.86 10.01 29.87
N GLN A 390 9.12 11.28 29.59
CA GLN A 390 8.26 12.38 30.04
C GLN A 390 7.09 12.64 29.08
N SER A 391 7.21 12.22 27.82
CA SER A 391 6.23 12.49 26.78
C SER A 391 6.20 11.38 25.73
N TYR A 392 5.01 11.17 25.16
CA TYR A 392 4.72 10.14 24.17
C TYR A 392 4.14 10.77 22.89
N LYS A 393 4.77 11.84 22.39
CA LYS A 393 4.35 12.51 21.14
C LYS A 393 4.68 11.65 19.93
N ARG A 394 3.71 11.46 19.03
CA ARG A 394 3.88 10.71 17.77
C ARG A 394 5.25 11.01 17.13
N PRO A 395 6.13 9.99 17.00
CA PRO A 395 7.45 10.17 16.43
C PRO A 395 7.34 10.57 14.96
N ASN A 396 8.08 11.59 14.54
CA ASN A 396 8.13 12.05 13.15
C ASN A 396 9.58 12.07 12.65
N CYS A 397 9.74 11.97 11.33
CA CYS A 397 11.05 12.07 10.71
C CYS A 397 11.64 13.48 10.88
N GLU A 398 12.89 13.53 11.33
CA GLU A 398 13.66 14.78 11.49
C GLU A 398 14.96 14.76 10.68
N CYS A 399 15.28 13.63 10.03
CA CYS A 399 16.54 13.48 9.28
C CYS A 399 16.40 13.69 7.77
N GLY A 400 15.18 13.78 7.24
CA GLY A 400 14.89 13.91 5.80
C GLY A 400 14.75 12.59 5.05
N VAL A 401 15.45 11.54 5.47
CA VAL A 401 15.49 10.22 4.79
C VAL A 401 14.10 9.62 4.64
N HIS A 402 13.33 9.49 5.71
CA HIS A 402 12.02 8.84 5.67
C HIS A 402 10.91 9.68 5.03
N MET A 403 11.21 10.93 4.68
CA MET A 403 10.34 11.77 3.85
C MET A 403 10.72 11.69 2.36
N ALA A 404 12.00 11.47 2.07
CA ALA A 404 12.52 11.43 0.70
C ALA A 404 12.48 10.03 0.10
N LEU A 405 12.66 8.99 0.91
CA LEU A 405 12.90 7.61 0.48
C LEU A 405 11.90 6.65 1.14
N SER A 406 11.37 5.72 0.36
CA SER A 406 10.50 4.65 0.85
C SER A 406 11.26 3.67 1.75
N ARG A 407 10.54 2.85 2.52
CA ARG A 407 11.14 1.76 3.32
C ARG A 407 11.90 0.76 2.46
N THR A 408 11.38 0.44 1.27
CA THR A 408 12.05 -0.42 0.29
C THR A 408 13.36 0.20 -0.19
N HIS A 409 13.40 1.51 -0.40
CA HIS A 409 14.62 2.23 -0.76
C HIS A 409 15.63 2.28 0.38
N VAL A 410 15.19 2.50 1.62
CA VAL A 410 16.06 2.44 2.81
C VAL A 410 16.63 1.02 3.00
N SER A 411 15.80 -0.01 2.82
CA SER A 411 16.26 -1.41 2.78
C SER A 411 17.32 -1.64 1.71
N TYR A 412 17.09 -1.09 0.51
CA TYR A 412 17.99 -1.21 -0.62
C TYR A 412 19.37 -0.58 -0.36
N LEU A 413 19.41 0.60 0.29
CA LEU A 413 20.66 1.21 0.74
C LEU A 413 21.41 0.36 1.77
N ASN A 414 20.69 -0.45 2.54
CA ASN A 414 21.23 -1.36 3.54
C ASN A 414 21.53 -2.76 3.01
N ASP A 415 21.32 -3.05 1.72
CA ASP A 415 21.68 -4.34 1.14
C ASP A 415 23.19 -4.44 0.97
N GLY A 416 23.82 -5.04 1.99
CA GLY A 416 25.26 -5.29 2.02
C GLY A 416 25.77 -6.22 0.92
N ARG A 417 24.94 -7.13 0.37
CA ARG A 417 25.37 -8.00 -0.74
C ARG A 417 25.51 -7.18 -2.01
N ARG A 418 24.56 -6.28 -2.23
CA ARG A 418 24.54 -5.37 -3.36
C ARG A 418 25.66 -4.34 -3.26
N SER A 419 25.73 -3.60 -2.14
CA SER A 419 26.67 -2.50 -2.00
C SER A 419 28.13 -2.96 -2.08
N LYS A 420 28.46 -4.14 -1.53
CA LYS A 420 29.82 -4.72 -1.65
C LYS A 420 30.24 -4.96 -3.10
N LYS A 421 29.35 -5.46 -3.96
CA LYS A 421 29.65 -5.65 -5.39
C LYS A 421 29.94 -4.32 -6.10
N PHE A 422 29.17 -3.28 -5.80
CA PHE A 422 29.44 -1.95 -6.36
C PHE A 422 30.77 -1.38 -5.82
N LEU A 423 31.05 -1.54 -4.52
CA LEU A 423 32.28 -1.07 -3.90
C LEU A 423 33.52 -1.79 -4.43
N GLU A 424 33.44 -3.10 -4.67
CA GLU A 424 34.50 -3.89 -5.31
C GLU A 424 34.82 -3.32 -6.70
N GLN A 425 33.80 -3.09 -7.54
CA GLN A 425 34.00 -2.49 -8.86
C GLN A 425 34.59 -1.07 -8.78
N LEU A 426 34.10 -0.24 -7.85
CA LEU A 426 34.63 1.11 -7.65
C LEU A 426 36.10 1.07 -7.20
N LYS A 427 36.50 0.15 -6.33
CA LYS A 427 37.91 0.00 -5.91
C LYS A 427 38.83 -0.40 -7.05
N GLU A 428 38.33 -1.16 -8.03
CA GLU A 428 39.10 -1.57 -9.20
C GLU A 428 39.27 -0.44 -10.23
N GLU A 429 38.22 0.39 -10.42
CA GLU A 429 38.19 1.38 -11.50
C GLU A 429 38.54 2.81 -11.08
N ILE A 430 38.32 3.17 -9.81
CA ILE A 430 38.52 4.54 -9.32
C ILE A 430 39.94 4.72 -8.79
N ASN A 431 40.57 5.82 -9.22
CA ASN A 431 41.88 6.26 -8.75
C ASN A 431 41.91 7.79 -8.55
N ASN A 432 43.08 8.31 -8.20
CA ASN A 432 43.30 9.73 -7.88
C ASN A 432 43.17 10.70 -9.08
N GLU A 433 43.04 10.20 -10.31
CA GLU A 433 42.72 11.01 -11.49
C GLU A 433 41.26 10.84 -11.95
N SER A 434 40.50 9.92 -11.34
CA SER A 434 39.11 9.67 -11.73
C SER A 434 38.20 10.86 -11.44
N VAL A 435 37.44 11.28 -12.44
CA VAL A 435 36.33 12.23 -12.31
C VAL A 435 35.03 11.46 -12.50
N VAL A 436 34.27 11.33 -11.42
CA VAL A 436 33.10 10.44 -11.36
C VAL A 436 31.82 11.24 -11.52
N LEU A 437 30.91 10.76 -12.36
CA LEU A 437 29.54 11.26 -12.47
C LEU A 437 28.57 10.21 -11.90
N ASP A 438 27.82 10.57 -10.86
CA ASP A 438 26.72 9.79 -10.31
C ASP A 438 25.38 10.32 -10.81
N PHE A 439 24.65 9.51 -11.59
CA PHE A 439 23.33 9.87 -12.10
C PHE A 439 22.20 9.71 -11.09
N ASN A 440 22.43 9.04 -9.96
CA ASN A 440 21.40 8.79 -8.96
C ASN A 440 21.82 9.29 -7.58
N GLY A 441 21.50 10.55 -7.27
CA GLY A 441 21.77 11.15 -5.95
C GLY A 441 21.09 10.47 -4.77
N SER A 442 20.14 9.56 -4.98
CA SER A 442 19.57 8.75 -3.89
C SER A 442 20.41 7.51 -3.53
N SER A 443 21.52 7.30 -4.24
CA SER A 443 22.53 6.30 -3.93
C SER A 443 23.66 6.88 -3.07
N LEU A 444 24.41 5.99 -2.43
CA LEU A 444 25.64 6.34 -1.72
C LEU A 444 26.91 6.10 -2.57
N MET A 445 26.77 5.64 -3.82
CA MET A 445 27.91 5.20 -4.63
C MET A 445 28.82 6.35 -5.10
N GLY A 446 28.27 7.51 -5.49
CA GLY A 446 29.08 8.70 -5.77
C GLY A 446 29.90 9.14 -4.55
N LEU A 447 29.28 9.19 -3.37
CA LEU A 447 29.96 9.53 -2.12
C LEU A 447 31.03 8.48 -1.75
N ALA A 448 30.77 7.21 -2.02
CA ALA A 448 31.75 6.14 -1.81
C ALA A 448 32.95 6.31 -2.76
N ALA A 449 32.72 6.64 -4.03
CA ALA A 449 33.80 6.93 -4.98
C ALA A 449 34.67 8.11 -4.53
N ALA A 450 34.06 9.16 -3.98
CA ALA A 450 34.80 10.29 -3.39
C ALA A 450 35.72 9.82 -2.25
N LYS A 451 35.21 8.95 -1.38
CA LYS A 451 35.97 8.37 -0.26
C LYS A 451 37.11 7.45 -0.70
N LEU A 452 36.89 6.70 -1.78
CA LEU A 452 37.88 5.80 -2.37
C LEU A 452 39.01 6.52 -3.13
N GLY A 453 38.95 7.85 -3.21
CA GLY A 453 40.05 8.68 -3.69
C GLY A 453 39.86 9.28 -5.08
N ALA A 454 38.64 9.31 -5.61
CA ALA A 454 38.36 10.05 -6.85
C ALA A 454 38.83 11.51 -6.76
N LYS A 455 39.29 12.08 -7.87
CA LYS A 455 39.72 13.48 -7.96
C LYS A 455 38.55 14.45 -7.71
N ALA A 456 37.42 14.17 -8.34
CA ALA A 456 36.19 14.93 -8.21
C ALA A 456 34.99 13.99 -8.45
N VAL A 457 33.88 14.25 -7.75
CA VAL A 457 32.62 13.54 -7.91
C VAL A 457 31.50 14.55 -8.14
N TYR A 458 30.78 14.38 -9.25
CA TYR A 458 29.58 15.14 -9.57
C TYR A 458 28.37 14.24 -9.35
N ILE A 459 27.44 14.65 -8.49
CA ILE A 459 26.20 13.91 -8.22
C ILE A 459 25.03 14.71 -8.78
N GLN A 460 24.29 14.10 -9.70
CA GLN A 460 23.11 14.70 -10.29
C GLN A 460 21.90 14.55 -9.35
N GLU A 461 21.46 15.66 -8.76
CA GLU A 461 20.31 15.70 -7.85
C GLU A 461 19.67 17.10 -7.82
N SER A 462 18.34 17.14 -7.84
CA SER A 462 17.55 18.38 -7.86
C SER A 462 16.56 18.48 -6.70
N LEU A 463 16.28 17.39 -5.99
CA LEU A 463 15.36 17.36 -4.87
C LEU A 463 16.05 17.87 -3.61
N ASN A 464 15.60 19.01 -3.10
CA ASN A 464 16.15 19.67 -1.91
C ASN A 464 16.23 18.74 -0.68
N LEU A 465 15.22 17.88 -0.49
CA LEU A 465 15.23 16.91 0.61
C LEU A 465 16.42 15.96 0.50
N ASN A 466 16.70 15.45 -0.70
CA ASN A 466 17.80 14.52 -0.91
C ASN A 466 19.18 15.21 -0.94
N LEU A 467 19.26 16.45 -1.44
CA LEU A 467 20.46 17.28 -1.31
C LEU A 467 20.86 17.50 0.14
N GLY A 468 19.88 17.72 1.04
CA GLY A 468 20.13 17.81 2.47
C GLY A 468 20.78 16.54 3.03
N ILE A 469 20.21 15.38 2.69
CA ILE A 469 20.73 14.05 3.09
C ILE A 469 22.19 13.88 2.64
N LEU A 470 22.47 14.16 1.36
CA LEU A 470 23.83 14.04 0.81
C LEU A 470 24.82 14.99 1.49
N GLN A 471 24.41 16.23 1.77
CA GLN A 471 25.24 17.21 2.49
C GLN A 471 25.61 16.73 3.89
N ASP A 472 24.69 16.09 4.61
CA ASP A 472 24.98 15.51 5.92
C ASP A 472 26.02 14.40 5.83
N TYR A 473 25.94 13.54 4.82
CA TYR A 473 26.95 12.49 4.59
C TYR A 473 28.31 13.10 4.23
N VAL A 474 28.34 14.11 3.35
CA VAL A 474 29.56 14.84 2.99
C VAL A 474 30.22 15.43 4.23
N SER A 475 29.45 16.10 5.09
CA SER A 475 29.93 16.70 6.34
C SER A 475 30.44 15.63 7.32
N THR A 476 29.67 14.57 7.55
CA THR A 476 30.01 13.47 8.48
C THR A 476 31.29 12.76 8.07
N ASN A 477 31.49 12.57 6.76
CA ASN A 477 32.63 11.81 6.22
C ASN A 477 33.80 12.68 5.78
N LYS A 478 33.70 14.01 5.91
CA LYS A 478 34.70 15.02 5.53
C LYS A 478 35.13 14.87 4.07
N LEU A 479 34.16 14.81 3.17
CA LEU A 479 34.40 14.74 1.72
C LEU A 479 34.55 16.16 1.18
N GLU A 480 35.65 16.45 0.48
CA GLU A 480 35.97 17.80 -0.03
C GLU A 480 35.79 17.93 -1.55
N ASN A 481 35.66 16.80 -2.23
CA ASN A 481 35.71 16.61 -3.68
C ASN A 481 34.34 16.24 -4.28
N VAL A 482 33.24 16.61 -3.61
CA VAL A 482 31.86 16.28 -4.04
C VAL A 482 31.12 17.55 -4.46
N HIS A 483 30.48 17.50 -5.63
CA HIS A 483 29.73 18.59 -6.22
C HIS A 483 28.32 18.12 -6.58
N PHE A 484 27.30 18.81 -6.06
CA PHE A 484 25.90 18.56 -6.42
C PHE A 484 25.51 19.42 -7.62
N ILE A 485 24.93 18.80 -8.64
CA ILE A 485 24.54 19.48 -9.87
C ILE A 485 23.12 19.11 -10.27
N THR A 486 22.37 20.08 -10.77
CA THR A 486 21.02 19.86 -11.33
C THR A 486 21.09 19.61 -12.83
N GLU A 487 21.95 20.36 -13.52
CA GLU A 487 22.18 20.27 -14.96
C GLU A 487 23.66 20.02 -15.26
N LEU A 488 23.91 19.21 -16.29
CA LEU A 488 25.25 18.82 -16.71
C LEU A 488 25.78 19.78 -17.78
N SER A 489 26.84 20.52 -17.44
CA SER A 489 27.55 21.36 -18.40
C SER A 489 28.52 20.54 -19.25
N ASP A 490 28.80 21.02 -20.46
CA ASP A 490 29.76 20.38 -21.36
C ASP A 490 31.18 20.35 -20.76
N GLU A 491 31.51 21.35 -19.93
CA GLU A 491 32.79 21.41 -19.21
C GLU A 491 32.95 20.22 -18.24
N VAL A 492 31.91 19.92 -17.45
CA VAL A 492 31.92 18.78 -16.53
C VAL A 492 31.95 17.48 -17.31
N LEU A 493 31.04 17.31 -18.28
CA LEU A 493 30.91 16.07 -19.07
C LEU A 493 32.20 15.69 -19.79
N SER A 494 32.93 16.68 -20.32
CA SER A 494 34.21 16.43 -21.01
C SER A 494 35.31 15.90 -20.08
N GLN A 495 35.22 16.11 -18.77
CA GLN A 495 36.21 15.67 -17.79
C GLN A 495 35.88 14.31 -17.18
N VAL A 496 34.62 13.86 -17.27
CA VAL A 496 34.15 12.61 -16.66
C VAL A 496 34.92 11.41 -17.24
N THR A 497 35.52 10.64 -16.34
CA THR A 497 36.20 9.37 -16.66
C THR A 497 35.34 8.16 -16.32
N ASN A 498 34.53 8.24 -15.26
CA ASN A 498 33.73 7.11 -14.80
C ASN A 498 32.29 7.57 -14.55
N VAL A 499 31.32 6.78 -15.00
CA VAL A 499 29.92 6.96 -14.63
C VAL A 499 29.55 5.87 -13.63
N VAL A 500 28.95 6.26 -12.52
CA VAL A 500 28.30 5.32 -11.59
C VAL A 500 26.82 5.62 -11.56
N THR A 501 26.01 4.58 -11.56
CA THR A 501 24.58 4.74 -11.39
C THR A 501 24.00 3.50 -10.78
N ASP A 502 23.46 3.69 -9.59
CA ASP A 502 22.72 2.67 -8.89
C ASP A 502 21.29 2.65 -9.43
N PRO A 503 20.83 1.58 -10.12
CA PRO A 503 19.56 1.59 -10.83
C PRO A 503 18.36 1.36 -9.89
N ASN A 504 18.18 2.28 -8.94
CA ASN A 504 17.04 2.35 -8.03
C ASN A 504 16.70 3.84 -7.82
N PHE A 505 16.05 4.45 -8.81
CA PHE A 505 15.63 5.84 -8.72
C PHE A 505 14.40 5.96 -7.82
N PRO A 506 14.28 7.00 -6.96
CA PRO A 506 13.11 7.16 -6.10
C PRO A 506 11.79 7.38 -6.85
N SER A 507 11.86 7.73 -8.14
CA SER A 507 10.70 7.87 -9.02
C SER A 507 10.25 6.56 -9.67
N ALA A 508 11.01 5.48 -9.54
CA ALA A 508 10.69 4.20 -10.16
C ALA A 508 9.71 3.41 -9.28
N ILE A 509 8.56 3.07 -9.86
CA ILE A 509 7.54 2.16 -9.34
C ILE A 509 7.77 0.77 -9.96
N LEU A 510 8.05 0.72 -11.26
CA LEU A 510 8.25 -0.53 -12.01
C LEU A 510 9.76 -0.79 -12.27
N PRO A 511 10.21 -2.05 -12.31
CA PRO A 511 11.64 -2.37 -12.45
C PRO A 511 12.31 -1.73 -13.68
N TRP A 512 11.64 -1.69 -14.83
CA TRP A 512 12.19 -1.13 -16.08
C TRP A 512 12.20 0.40 -16.11
N GLU A 513 11.56 1.09 -15.18
CA GLU A 513 11.66 2.55 -15.07
C GLU A 513 13.09 2.97 -14.67
N ASN A 514 13.86 2.06 -14.07
CA ASN A 514 15.29 2.24 -13.85
C ASN A 514 16.12 2.24 -15.15
N LEU A 515 15.54 1.94 -16.32
CA LEU A 515 16.16 2.19 -17.63
C LEU A 515 16.34 3.69 -17.92
N LYS A 516 15.90 4.57 -17.03
CA LYS A 516 16.41 5.95 -16.94
C LYS A 516 17.94 6.03 -17.01
N VAL A 517 18.67 5.03 -16.49
CA VAL A 517 20.13 4.90 -16.70
C VAL A 517 20.50 4.91 -18.18
N ALA A 518 19.83 4.08 -19.00
CA ALA A 518 20.08 3.98 -20.43
C ALA A 518 19.77 5.30 -21.14
N TYR A 519 18.66 5.95 -20.79
CA TYR A 519 18.31 7.27 -21.31
C TYR A 519 19.40 8.32 -21.02
N LEU A 520 19.85 8.43 -19.77
CA LEU A 520 20.87 9.40 -19.38
C LEU A 520 22.22 9.13 -20.07
N LEU A 521 22.67 7.88 -20.08
CA LEU A 521 23.91 7.48 -20.77
C LEU A 521 23.83 7.82 -22.27
N TYR A 522 22.71 7.53 -22.93
CA TYR A 522 22.52 7.87 -24.34
C TYR A 522 22.47 9.38 -24.59
N GLN A 523 21.77 10.13 -23.74
CA GLN A 523 21.63 11.59 -23.84
C GLN A 523 22.99 12.30 -23.76
N TYR A 524 23.92 11.78 -22.95
CA TYR A 524 25.24 12.39 -22.73
C TYR A 524 26.38 11.71 -23.48
N ARG A 525 26.14 10.59 -24.20
CA ARG A 525 27.19 9.76 -24.83
C ARG A 525 28.20 10.51 -25.69
N SER A 526 27.74 11.49 -26.48
CA SER A 526 28.61 12.24 -27.41
C SER A 526 29.47 13.30 -26.72
N ARG A 527 29.23 13.52 -25.42
CA ARG A 527 29.93 14.51 -24.59
C ARG A 527 30.81 13.84 -23.52
N LEU A 528 30.56 12.58 -23.20
CA LEU A 528 31.36 11.74 -22.31
C LEU A 528 32.60 11.15 -23.02
N ASN A 529 33.37 12.01 -23.71
CA ASN A 529 34.45 11.56 -24.62
C ASN A 529 35.62 10.88 -23.90
N ASN A 530 35.83 11.21 -22.62
CA ASN A 530 36.90 10.65 -21.79
C ASN A 530 36.40 9.53 -20.86
N CYS A 531 35.12 9.15 -20.96
CA CYS A 531 34.55 8.11 -20.13
C CYS A 531 35.12 6.75 -20.52
N VAL A 532 35.73 6.07 -19.56
CA VAL A 532 36.35 4.76 -19.71
C VAL A 532 35.46 3.64 -19.18
N SER A 533 34.51 3.95 -18.29
CA SER A 533 33.59 2.95 -17.73
C SER A 533 32.25 3.53 -17.26
N ALA A 534 31.22 2.67 -17.31
CA ALA A 534 29.92 2.90 -16.70
C ALA A 534 29.57 1.70 -15.82
N ILE A 535 29.19 1.96 -14.57
CA ILE A 535 28.82 0.95 -13.57
C ILE A 535 27.33 1.13 -13.21
N PRO A 536 26.47 0.13 -13.44
CA PRO A 536 26.73 -1.13 -14.15
C PRO A 536 26.94 -0.91 -15.67
N SER A 537 27.55 -1.89 -16.35
CA SER A 537 27.83 -1.83 -17.79
C SER A 537 26.69 -2.36 -18.68
N SER A 538 25.77 -3.12 -18.10
CA SER A 538 24.63 -3.71 -18.81
C SER A 538 23.49 -4.02 -17.85
N CYS A 539 22.31 -4.31 -18.40
CA CYS A 539 21.18 -4.81 -17.63
C CYS A 539 20.35 -5.81 -18.44
N GLU A 540 19.57 -6.63 -17.73
CA GLU A 540 18.69 -7.62 -18.31
C GLU A 540 17.32 -7.57 -17.66
N ILE A 541 16.27 -7.80 -18.45
CA ILE A 541 14.89 -7.93 -17.97
C ILE A 541 14.46 -9.37 -18.19
N TRP A 542 13.90 -9.97 -17.14
CA TRP A 542 13.49 -11.36 -17.09
C TRP A 542 12.00 -11.45 -16.72
N ALA A 543 11.33 -12.48 -17.22
CA ALA A 543 9.97 -12.82 -16.82
C ALA A 543 9.86 -14.32 -16.55
N MET A 544 8.92 -14.70 -15.68
CA MET A 544 8.68 -16.09 -15.33
C MET A 544 7.18 -16.31 -15.08
N PRO A 545 6.57 -17.34 -15.68
CA PRO A 545 5.19 -17.68 -15.37
C PRO A 545 5.11 -18.31 -13.97
N VAL A 546 4.20 -17.79 -13.15
CA VAL A 546 3.96 -18.26 -11.79
C VAL A 546 2.47 -18.51 -11.55
N GLU A 547 2.18 -19.44 -10.65
CA GLU A 547 0.84 -19.64 -10.09
C GLU A 547 0.86 -19.11 -8.65
N PHE A 548 0.20 -17.97 -8.43
CA PHE A 548 0.02 -17.42 -7.09
C PHE A 548 -0.97 -18.24 -6.29
N GLN A 549 -0.65 -18.45 -5.01
CA GLN A 549 -1.58 -19.10 -4.09
C GLN A 549 -2.85 -18.27 -3.93
N ASP A 550 -2.70 -16.96 -3.72
CA ASP A 550 -3.82 -16.10 -3.35
C ASP A 550 -3.82 -14.72 -4.03
N LEU A 551 -2.66 -14.14 -4.35
CA LEU A 551 -2.54 -12.76 -4.88
C LEU A 551 -3.44 -12.48 -6.11
N HIS A 552 -3.76 -13.49 -6.93
CA HIS A 552 -4.66 -13.31 -8.06
C HIS A 552 -6.07 -12.81 -7.66
N LYS A 553 -6.51 -13.06 -6.41
CA LYS A 553 -7.80 -12.64 -5.86
C LYS A 553 -8.01 -11.12 -5.84
N ILE A 554 -6.94 -10.33 -5.82
CA ILE A 554 -7.06 -8.87 -5.85
C ILE A 554 -7.57 -8.35 -7.21
N ALA A 555 -7.42 -9.16 -8.28
CA ALA A 555 -7.69 -8.73 -9.65
C ALA A 555 -8.73 -9.60 -10.39
N ILE A 556 -9.04 -10.82 -9.92
CA ILE A 556 -10.00 -11.69 -10.61
C ILE A 556 -11.45 -11.25 -10.35
N PRO A 557 -12.33 -11.34 -11.37
CA PRO A 557 -13.76 -11.03 -11.20
C PRO A 557 -14.41 -12.01 -10.23
N LEU A 558 -15.40 -11.53 -9.48
CA LEU A 558 -16.15 -12.31 -8.49
C LEU A 558 -17.14 -13.26 -9.15
N GLY A 559 -17.90 -12.77 -10.14
CA GLY A 559 -19.10 -13.39 -10.66
C GLY A 559 -20.21 -13.45 -9.61
N ARG A 560 -20.03 -14.26 -8.56
CA ARG A 560 -20.92 -14.35 -7.41
C ARG A 560 -20.15 -14.36 -6.09
N CYS A 561 -20.66 -13.61 -5.11
CA CYS A 561 -20.15 -13.61 -3.73
C CYS A 561 -21.28 -14.06 -2.79
N GLU A 562 -21.09 -15.15 -2.04
CA GLU A 562 -22.14 -15.73 -1.16
C GLU A 562 -23.52 -15.90 -1.84
N GLY A 563 -23.49 -16.28 -3.12
CA GLY A 563 -24.69 -16.46 -3.94
C GLY A 563 -25.41 -15.17 -4.34
N ILE A 564 -24.78 -14.01 -4.21
CA ILE A 564 -25.23 -12.71 -4.72
C ILE A 564 -24.53 -12.45 -6.04
N ASP A 565 -25.28 -12.01 -7.05
CA ASP A 565 -24.74 -11.65 -8.36
C ASP A 565 -23.95 -10.33 -8.27
N MET A 566 -22.66 -10.39 -8.59
CA MET A 566 -21.71 -9.27 -8.50
C MET A 566 -21.24 -8.79 -9.88
N ALA A 567 -21.87 -9.23 -10.98
CA ALA A 567 -21.41 -8.90 -12.33
C ALA A 567 -21.37 -7.38 -12.63
N VAL A 568 -22.22 -6.60 -11.96
CA VAL A 568 -22.20 -5.12 -12.06
C VAL A 568 -20.91 -4.55 -11.47
N PHE A 569 -20.47 -5.07 -10.33
CA PHE A 569 -19.23 -4.67 -9.68
C PHE A 569 -18.03 -5.12 -10.51
N ASP A 570 -18.00 -6.37 -10.99
CA ASP A 570 -16.92 -6.87 -11.85
C ASP A 570 -16.70 -5.95 -13.06
N LYS A 571 -17.81 -5.56 -13.72
CA LYS A 571 -17.77 -4.64 -14.86
C LYS A 571 -17.32 -3.23 -14.47
N LEU A 572 -17.66 -2.77 -13.27
CA LEU A 572 -17.22 -1.46 -12.77
C LEU A 572 -15.70 -1.44 -12.56
N VAL A 573 -15.17 -2.46 -11.91
CA VAL A 573 -13.72 -2.62 -11.67
C VAL A 573 -12.99 -2.77 -13.00
N GLU A 574 -13.43 -3.68 -13.88
CA GLU A 574 -12.81 -3.90 -15.20
C GLU A 574 -12.75 -2.60 -16.01
N ASN A 575 -13.85 -1.83 -16.08
CA ASN A 575 -13.84 -0.56 -16.80
C ASN A 575 -12.90 0.47 -16.16
N SER A 576 -12.81 0.50 -14.83
CA SER A 576 -11.97 1.47 -14.12
C SER A 576 -10.49 1.12 -14.27
N SER A 577 -10.11 -0.14 -14.07
CA SER A 577 -8.74 -0.61 -14.29
C SER A 577 -8.27 -0.38 -15.73
N ASN A 578 -9.13 -0.62 -16.74
CA ASN A 578 -8.82 -0.31 -18.14
C ASN A 578 -8.57 1.19 -18.41
N ILE A 579 -9.03 2.09 -17.53
CA ILE A 579 -8.85 3.55 -17.65
C ILE A 579 -7.65 4.03 -16.82
N SER A 580 -7.46 3.50 -15.61
CA SER A 580 -6.57 4.10 -14.61
C SER A 580 -5.36 3.26 -14.21
N ASP A 581 -5.39 1.95 -14.42
CA ASP A 581 -4.27 1.08 -14.03
C ASP A 581 -3.24 0.96 -15.14
N ALA A 582 -2.00 0.69 -14.74
CA ALA A 582 -0.97 0.26 -15.67
C ALA A 582 -1.21 -1.20 -16.06
N ASP A 583 -0.78 -1.59 -17.26
CA ASP A 583 -0.87 -2.99 -17.72
C ASP A 583 -0.13 -3.98 -16.81
N ILE A 584 0.82 -3.48 -16.00
CA ILE A 584 1.61 -4.28 -15.06
C ILE A 584 1.63 -3.59 -13.70
N GLU A 585 1.31 -4.36 -12.66
CA GLU A 585 1.30 -3.92 -11.28
C GLU A 585 2.64 -4.23 -10.59
N ALA A 586 3.06 -3.33 -9.70
CA ALA A 586 4.20 -3.55 -8.82
C ALA A 586 3.72 -4.15 -7.49
N GLN A 587 4.23 -5.34 -7.15
CA GLN A 587 3.90 -6.02 -5.90
C GLN A 587 5.18 -6.53 -5.21
N PRO A 588 5.31 -6.45 -3.87
CA PRO A 588 6.42 -7.04 -3.12
C PRO A 588 6.25 -8.57 -3.07
N LEU A 589 6.59 -9.27 -4.15
CA LEU A 589 6.30 -10.70 -4.34
C LEU A 589 6.82 -11.66 -3.25
N TRP A 590 7.75 -11.22 -2.39
CA TRP A 590 8.18 -12.01 -1.23
C TRP A 590 7.06 -12.20 -0.18
N GLU A 591 6.05 -11.32 -0.19
CA GLU A 591 4.84 -11.37 0.65
C GLU A 591 3.75 -12.29 0.07
N TYR A 592 3.93 -12.79 -1.14
CA TYR A 592 2.88 -13.52 -1.87
C TYR A 592 3.41 -14.85 -2.41
N PRO A 593 3.14 -15.96 -1.71
CA PRO A 593 3.57 -17.28 -2.13
C PRO A 593 3.08 -17.62 -3.55
N CYS A 594 4.01 -18.08 -4.38
CA CYS A 594 3.71 -18.58 -5.70
C CYS A 594 4.56 -19.81 -6.03
N LYS A 595 4.13 -20.56 -7.04
CA LYS A 595 4.88 -21.68 -7.60
C LYS A 595 5.26 -21.37 -9.04
N CYS A 596 6.52 -21.57 -9.39
CA CYS A 596 6.97 -21.44 -10.77
C CYS A 596 6.23 -22.46 -11.66
N ARG A 597 5.85 -22.04 -12.86
CA ARG A 597 5.18 -22.88 -13.89
C ARG A 597 5.99 -23.02 -15.17
N GLY A 598 7.19 -22.42 -15.20
CA GLY A 598 8.13 -22.51 -16.29
C GLY A 598 9.47 -21.89 -15.88
N GLU A 599 10.45 -22.05 -16.74
CA GLU A 599 11.78 -21.46 -16.57
C GLU A 599 11.72 -19.93 -16.76
N PRO A 600 12.59 -19.16 -16.09
CA PRO A 600 12.73 -17.74 -16.35
C PRO A 600 13.21 -17.51 -17.79
N VAL A 601 12.58 -16.55 -18.47
CA VAL A 601 12.90 -16.18 -19.85
C VAL A 601 13.45 -14.76 -19.86
N GLN A 602 14.60 -14.58 -20.50
CA GLN A 602 15.16 -13.26 -20.75
C GLN A 602 14.32 -12.56 -21.81
N LEU A 603 13.72 -11.42 -21.45
CA LEU A 603 12.94 -10.58 -22.34
C LEU A 603 13.80 -9.56 -23.08
N LEU A 604 14.78 -8.98 -22.36
CA LEU A 604 15.64 -7.93 -22.88
C LEU A 604 17.06 -8.04 -22.30
N SER A 605 18.05 -7.71 -23.12
CA SER A 605 19.44 -7.51 -22.72
C SER A 605 19.91 -6.18 -23.30
N ILE A 606 20.43 -5.30 -22.47
CA ILE A 606 20.90 -3.98 -22.87
C ILE A 606 22.36 -3.83 -22.45
N ASP A 607 23.23 -3.69 -23.44
CA ASP A 607 24.61 -3.25 -23.25
C ASP A 607 24.65 -1.72 -23.26
N PHE A 608 25.07 -1.11 -22.15
CA PHE A 608 25.10 0.34 -22.04
C PHE A 608 26.23 0.99 -22.84
N ALA A 609 27.27 0.25 -23.22
CA ALA A 609 28.28 0.74 -24.15
C ALA A 609 27.74 0.82 -25.60
N ASN A 610 26.69 0.06 -25.93
CA ASN A 610 26.11 -0.01 -27.27
C ASN A 610 24.58 0.23 -27.26
N LEU A 611 24.18 1.37 -26.70
CA LEU A 611 22.77 1.76 -26.59
C LEU A 611 22.14 2.04 -27.96
N LYS A 612 21.13 1.23 -28.30
CA LYS A 612 20.24 1.51 -29.43
C LYS A 612 19.30 2.67 -29.07
N PRO A 613 18.99 3.58 -30.02
CA PRO A 613 18.07 4.70 -29.76
C PRO A 613 16.71 4.26 -29.20
N ALA A 614 16.20 3.11 -29.66
CA ALA A 614 14.91 2.55 -29.22
C ALA A 614 14.83 2.21 -27.72
N TYR A 615 15.96 2.05 -27.03
CA TYR A 615 16.02 1.75 -25.59
C TYR A 615 16.35 2.97 -24.73
N ALA A 616 16.54 4.14 -25.35
CA ALA A 616 17.10 5.30 -24.69
C ALA A 616 16.46 6.63 -25.15
N MET A 617 15.29 6.56 -25.77
CA MET A 617 14.48 7.71 -26.16
C MET A 617 13.03 7.45 -25.73
N ASP A 618 12.33 8.55 -25.44
CA ASP A 618 10.91 8.50 -25.11
C ASP A 618 10.09 8.52 -26.39
N GLY A 619 9.27 7.49 -26.61
CA GLY A 619 8.42 7.32 -27.80
C GLY A 619 8.63 6.03 -28.59
N ILE A 620 7.56 5.60 -29.29
CA ILE A 620 7.56 4.45 -30.20
C ILE A 620 8.59 4.73 -31.31
N CYS A 621 9.66 3.94 -31.36
CA CYS A 621 10.45 3.84 -32.58
C CYS A 621 9.51 3.32 -33.68
N GLU A 622 9.04 4.19 -34.58
CA GLU A 622 8.53 3.73 -35.86
C GLU A 622 9.67 2.96 -36.53
N VAL A 623 9.53 1.63 -36.51
CA VAL A 623 10.48 0.72 -37.15
C VAL A 623 10.37 0.97 -38.65
N GLY A 624 11.38 1.62 -39.21
CA GLY A 624 11.58 1.73 -40.66
C GLY A 624 12.05 0.43 -41.28
#